data_AF-A0A830AWT7-F1
#
_entry.id   AF-A0A830AWT7-F1
#
_cell.length_a   1.000
_cell.length_b   1.000
_cell.length_c   1.000
_cell.angle_alpha   90.00
_cell.angle_beta   90.00
_cell.angle_gamma   90.00
#
_symmetry.space_group_name_H-M   'P 1'
#
loop_
_entity.id
_entity.type
_entity.pdbx_description
1 polymer ?
#
loop_
_entity_poly.entity_id
_entity_poly.type
_entity_poly.pdbx_seq_one_letter_code
_entity_poly.pdbx_strand_id
1 'polypeptide(L)'
;SRHPPVKWAQRSDELCITVELPDAKNVKLNLDPEGKFYFSATSGVDNTPYEIDIDLFDKVDVNESESSVTSRNICYLVKKAESKWWSRLLKQEGKPPVFLKVDWDKWVDEDEQDENRECFTLLRF
;
A
#
# COMPACT_ATOMS: atom_id res chain seq x y z
N SER A 1 -16.75 -3.07 9.71
CA SER A 1 -16.32 -2.74 8.34
C SER A 1 -15.76 -3.96 7.66
N ARG A 2 -15.89 -4.08 6.34
CA ARG A 2 -15.23 -5.16 5.59
C ARG A 2 -13.82 -4.71 5.23
N HIS A 3 -12.90 -5.66 5.18
CA HIS A 3 -11.53 -5.42 4.76
C HIS A 3 -11.30 -6.14 3.44
N PRO A 4 -10.97 -5.43 2.36
CA PRO A 4 -10.62 -6.07 1.11
C PRO A 4 -9.24 -6.72 1.27
N PRO A 5 -8.88 -7.71 0.45
CA PRO A 5 -7.52 -8.23 0.43
C PRO A 5 -6.56 -7.09 0.09
N VAL A 6 -5.51 -6.95 0.89
CA VAL A 6 -4.46 -5.95 0.72
C VAL A 6 -3.14 -6.69 0.59
N LYS A 7 -2.39 -6.36 -0.44
CA LYS A 7 -1.04 -6.80 -0.68
C LYS A 7 -0.08 -5.66 -0.42
N TRP A 8 1.11 -5.94 0.09
CA TRP A 8 2.13 -4.92 0.26
C TRP A 8 3.51 -5.43 -0.16
N ALA A 9 4.30 -4.54 -0.73
CA ALA A 9 5.70 -4.76 -1.06
C ALA A 9 6.49 -3.53 -0.61
N GLN A 10 7.74 -3.70 -0.24
CA GLN A 10 8.63 -2.59 0.07
C GLN A 10 9.89 -2.65 -0.78
N ARG A 11 10.51 -1.51 -0.93
CA ARG A 11 11.87 -1.29 -1.43
C ARG A 11 12.67 -0.57 -0.35
N SER A 12 13.92 -0.27 -0.64
CA SER A 12 14.79 0.49 0.27
C SER A 12 14.20 1.87 0.57
N ASP A 13 13.63 2.54 -0.44
CA ASP A 13 13.18 3.93 -0.35
C ASP A 13 11.66 4.12 -0.42
N GLU A 14 10.90 3.09 -0.79
CA GLU A 14 9.46 3.20 -1.05
C GLU A 14 8.69 1.94 -0.67
N LEU A 15 7.38 2.06 -0.55
CA LEU A 15 6.47 1.04 -0.10
C LEU A 15 5.24 1.06 -1.02
N CYS A 16 4.89 -0.09 -1.59
CA CYS A 16 3.71 -0.26 -2.42
C CYS A 16 2.64 -1.03 -1.64
N ILE A 17 1.43 -0.48 -1.55
CA ILE A 17 0.27 -1.10 -0.94
C ILE A 17 -0.79 -1.27 -2.02
N THR A 18 -1.09 -2.52 -2.39
CA THR A 18 -2.08 -2.85 -3.41
C THR A 18 -3.35 -3.39 -2.75
N VAL A 19 -4.42 -2.61 -2.81
CA VAL A 19 -5.76 -2.99 -2.35
C VAL A 19 -6.51 -3.67 -3.49
N GLU A 20 -6.81 -4.95 -3.34
CA GLU A 20 -7.55 -5.76 -4.32
C GLU A 20 -9.05 -5.51 -4.18
N LEU A 21 -9.48 -4.34 -4.68
CA LEU A 21 -10.88 -3.92 -4.66
C LEU A 21 -11.33 -3.47 -6.06
N PRO A 22 -12.00 -4.36 -6.83
CA PRO A 22 -12.54 -4.02 -8.14
C PRO A 22 -13.73 -3.06 -8.02
N ASP A 23 -13.93 -2.20 -9.02
CA ASP A 23 -15.04 -1.23 -9.06
C ASP A 23 -15.13 -0.35 -7.80
N ALA A 24 -13.98 0.04 -7.23
CA ALA A 24 -13.94 0.93 -6.09
C ALA A 24 -14.44 2.33 -6.47
N LYS A 25 -15.32 2.88 -5.63
CA LYS A 25 -15.93 4.20 -5.73
C LYS A 25 -15.71 4.94 -4.42
N ASN A 26 -15.79 6.27 -4.47
CA ASN A 26 -15.60 7.13 -3.30
C ASN A 26 -14.30 6.83 -2.54
N VAL A 27 -13.21 6.56 -3.26
CA VAL A 27 -11.91 6.27 -2.65
C VAL A 27 -11.45 7.51 -1.88
N LYS A 28 -11.30 7.36 -0.57
CA LYS A 28 -10.74 8.32 0.35
C LYS A 28 -9.48 7.71 0.93
N LEU A 29 -8.38 8.41 0.78
CA LEU A 29 -7.09 7.97 1.26
C LEU A 29 -6.50 9.11 2.09
N ASN A 30 -6.10 8.78 3.32
CA ASN A 30 -5.37 9.67 4.19
C ASN A 30 -4.08 8.95 4.59
N LEU A 31 -2.95 9.53 4.20
CA LEU A 31 -1.65 9.12 4.68
C LEU A 31 -1.11 10.22 5.57
N ASP A 32 -0.66 9.84 6.75
CA ASP A 32 -0.09 10.73 7.75
C ASP A 32 1.44 10.56 7.77
N PRO A 33 2.22 11.65 7.85
CA PRO A 33 3.68 11.56 7.90
C PRO A 33 4.21 10.80 9.12
N GLU A 34 3.39 10.65 10.17
CA GLU A 34 3.68 9.78 11.31
C GLU A 34 3.62 8.27 10.99
N GLY A 35 3.23 7.91 9.75
CA GLY A 35 3.09 6.53 9.30
C GLY A 35 1.67 5.99 9.44
N LYS A 36 0.62 6.81 9.57
CA LYS A 36 -0.76 6.29 9.61
C LYS A 36 -1.34 6.24 8.21
N PHE A 37 -1.71 5.04 7.76
CA PHE A 37 -2.38 4.87 6.49
C PHE A 37 -3.84 4.47 6.72
N TYR A 38 -4.74 5.35 6.28
CA TYR A 38 -6.16 5.14 6.30
C TYR A 38 -6.71 5.17 4.88
N PHE A 39 -7.50 4.16 4.53
CA PHE A 39 -8.20 4.06 3.27
C PHE A 39 -9.66 3.72 3.54
N SER A 40 -10.55 4.35 2.78
CA SER A 40 -11.99 4.08 2.78
C SER A 40 -12.51 4.13 1.36
N ALA A 41 -13.27 3.12 0.95
CA ALA A 41 -13.90 3.09 -0.36
C ALA A 41 -15.19 2.28 -0.32
N THR A 42 -16.06 2.46 -1.30
CA THR A 42 -17.22 1.59 -1.53
C THR A 42 -17.00 0.75 -2.78
N SER A 43 -17.43 -0.51 -2.79
CA SER A 43 -17.31 -1.36 -3.99
C SER A 43 -18.55 -2.23 -4.20
N GLY A 44 -18.77 -2.62 -5.46
CA GLY A 44 -19.89 -3.41 -5.91
C GLY A 44 -21.16 -2.60 -6.14
N VAL A 45 -22.20 -3.29 -6.60
CA VAL A 45 -23.54 -2.73 -6.84
C VAL A 45 -24.20 -2.22 -5.55
N ASP A 46 -23.95 -2.89 -4.43
CA ASP A 46 -24.47 -2.52 -3.10
C ASP A 46 -23.70 -1.38 -2.42
N ASN A 47 -22.67 -0.81 -3.07
CA ASN A 47 -21.78 0.20 -2.48
C ASN A 47 -21.27 -0.20 -1.08
N THR A 48 -20.81 -1.45 -0.96
CA THR A 48 -20.36 -1.99 0.32
C THR A 48 -19.16 -1.19 0.81
N PRO A 49 -19.18 -0.64 2.05
CA PRO A 49 -18.07 0.14 2.58
C PRO A 49 -16.92 -0.78 3.01
N TYR A 50 -15.73 -0.42 2.55
CA TYR A 50 -14.45 -1.03 2.86
C TYR A 50 -13.55 0.00 3.50
N GLU A 51 -12.86 -0.42 4.56
CA GLU A 51 -11.97 0.45 5.31
C GLU A 51 -10.70 -0.31 5.64
N ILE A 52 -9.58 0.39 5.57
CA ILE A 52 -8.26 -0.12 5.95
C ILE A 52 -7.66 0.95 6.84
N ASP A 53 -7.22 0.54 8.02
CA ASP A 53 -6.54 1.37 9.00
C ASP A 53 -5.32 0.58 9.44
N ILE A 54 -4.14 1.09 9.11
CA ILE A 54 -2.86 0.47 9.48
C ILE A 54 -1.83 1.53 9.86
N ASP A 55 -1.18 1.33 11.00
CA ASP A 55 0.01 2.09 11.39
C ASP A 55 1.25 1.45 10.77
N LEU A 56 1.89 2.16 9.84
CA LEU A 56 3.16 1.83 9.23
C LEU A 56 4.29 1.88 10.26
N PHE A 57 5.32 1.05 10.03
CA PHE A 57 6.43 0.85 10.95
C PHE A 57 7.18 2.14 11.30
N ASP A 58 7.44 2.96 10.29
CA ASP A 58 8.16 4.23 10.43
C ASP A 58 7.45 5.36 9.68
N LYS A 59 8.04 6.55 9.75
CA LYS A 59 7.55 7.75 9.09
C LYS A 59 7.67 7.63 7.57
N VAL A 60 6.76 8.31 6.90
CA VAL A 60 6.64 8.29 5.45
C VAL A 60 6.47 9.70 4.91
N ASP A 61 6.88 9.91 3.67
CA ASP A 61 6.70 11.18 2.99
C ASP A 61 5.40 11.17 2.19
N VAL A 62 4.43 11.95 2.66
CA VAL A 62 3.11 12.07 2.02
C VAL A 62 3.20 12.89 0.74
N ASN A 63 4.18 13.78 0.60
CA ASN A 63 4.32 14.62 -0.60
C ASN A 63 4.82 13.83 -1.80
N GLU A 64 5.72 12.88 -1.57
CA GLU A 64 6.19 11.94 -2.60
C GLU A 64 5.34 10.67 -2.70
N SER A 65 4.31 10.51 -1.86
CA SER A 65 3.37 9.40 -1.96
C SER A 65 2.35 9.63 -3.07
N GLU A 66 2.07 8.60 -3.85
CA GLU A 66 1.11 8.64 -4.96
C GLU A 66 0.07 7.53 -4.82
N SER A 67 -1.19 7.84 -5.11
CA SER A 67 -2.26 6.85 -5.23
C SER A 67 -2.66 6.62 -6.66
N SER A 68 -2.64 5.36 -7.08
CA SER A 68 -3.05 4.91 -8.40
C SER A 68 -4.28 4.00 -8.27
N VAL A 69 -5.45 4.56 -8.57
CA VAL A 69 -6.72 3.83 -8.55
C VAL A 69 -6.97 3.25 -9.93
N THR A 70 -6.98 1.93 -10.05
CA THR A 70 -7.32 1.21 -11.29
C THR A 70 -8.71 0.58 -11.16
N SER A 71 -9.34 0.18 -12.28
CA SER A 71 -10.66 -0.46 -12.25
C SER A 71 -10.67 -1.82 -11.51
N ARG A 72 -9.51 -2.45 -11.37
CA ARG A 72 -9.35 -3.79 -10.76
C ARG A 72 -8.83 -3.75 -9.33
N ASN A 73 -7.97 -2.79 -9.02
CA ASN A 73 -7.28 -2.66 -7.74
C ASN A 73 -6.79 -1.23 -7.56
N ILE A 74 -6.40 -0.89 -6.35
CA ILE A 74 -5.88 0.42 -5.98
C ILE A 74 -4.46 0.21 -5.48
N CYS A 75 -3.48 0.74 -6.18
CA CYS A 75 -2.09 0.74 -5.74
C CYS A 75 -1.77 2.06 -5.06
N TYR A 76 -1.08 1.99 -3.94
CA TYR A 76 -0.61 3.15 -3.21
C TYR A 76 0.89 3.08 -3.05
N LEU A 77 1.56 4.07 -3.61
CA LEU A 77 2.99 4.24 -3.55
C LEU A 77 3.29 5.20 -2.41
N VAL A 78 3.98 4.73 -1.39
CA VAL A 78 4.36 5.50 -0.21
C VAL A 78 5.86 5.64 -0.20
N LYS A 79 6.34 6.88 -0.27
CA LYS A 79 7.78 7.13 -0.11
C LYS A 79 8.13 7.03 1.37
N LYS A 80 9.20 6.29 1.71
CA LYS A 80 9.69 6.24 3.08
C LYS A 80 10.43 7.53 3.39
N ALA A 81 10.23 8.09 4.59
CA ALA A 81 10.96 9.30 4.99
C ALA A 81 12.45 9.00 5.18
N GLU A 82 12.78 7.80 5.65
CA GLU A 82 14.14 7.27 5.69
C GLU A 82 14.23 6.02 4.81
N SER A 83 15.27 5.96 3.97
CA SER A 83 15.56 4.82 3.10
C SER A 83 16.10 3.65 3.93
N LYS A 84 15.17 2.99 4.62
CA LYS A 84 15.43 1.90 5.56
C LYS A 84 14.60 0.69 5.20
N TRP A 85 15.22 -0.47 5.29
CA TRP A 85 14.51 -1.74 5.19
C TRP A 85 13.65 -1.98 6.44
N TRP A 86 12.34 -2.14 6.27
CA TRP A 86 11.45 -2.38 7.40
C TRP A 86 11.34 -3.88 7.65
N SER A 87 11.61 -4.35 8.86
CA SER A 87 11.43 -5.77 9.18
C SER A 87 9.96 -6.19 9.15
N ARG A 88 9.03 -5.23 9.25
CA ARG A 88 7.58 -5.42 9.26
C ARG A 88 6.89 -4.20 8.66
N LEU A 89 5.73 -4.38 8.03
CA LEU A 89 4.94 -3.25 7.53
C LEU A 89 4.38 -2.41 8.68
N LEU A 90 3.88 -3.09 9.71
CA LEU A 90 3.10 -2.46 10.76
C LEU A 90 3.95 -2.10 11.98
N LYS A 91 3.68 -0.94 12.58
CA LYS A 91 4.29 -0.53 13.86
C LYS A 91 3.86 -1.44 15.00
N GLN A 92 2.58 -1.83 15.00
CA GLN A 92 2.03 -2.71 16.03
C GLN A 92 2.72 -4.07 16.01
N GLU A 93 3.14 -4.52 17.18
CA GLU A 93 3.72 -5.84 17.38
C GLU A 93 2.57 -6.84 17.55
N GLY A 94 2.29 -7.61 16.51
CA GLY A 94 1.14 -8.51 16.49
C GLY A 94 1.05 -9.34 15.22
N LYS A 95 0.03 -10.21 15.16
CA LYS A 95 -0.29 -10.92 13.93
C LYS A 95 -0.82 -9.90 12.92
N PRO A 96 -0.28 -9.86 11.68
CA PRO A 96 -0.82 -8.98 10.67
C PRO A 96 -2.31 -9.30 10.45
N PRO A 97 -3.12 -8.30 10.10
CA PRO A 97 -4.52 -8.53 9.79
C PRO A 97 -4.66 -9.60 8.70
N VAL A 98 -5.67 -10.45 8.79
CA VAL A 98 -5.86 -11.58 7.85
C VAL A 98 -6.01 -11.12 6.40
N PHE A 99 -6.46 -9.87 6.21
CA PHE A 99 -6.58 -9.25 4.90
C PHE A 99 -5.24 -8.77 4.32
N LEU A 100 -4.21 -8.57 5.15
CA LEU A 100 -2.90 -8.08 4.74
C LEU A 100 -1.98 -9.26 4.37
N LYS A 101 -1.46 -9.24 3.15
CA LYS A 101 -0.54 -10.25 2.61
C LYS A 101 0.67 -9.57 1.97
N VAL A 102 1.80 -10.27 1.92
CA VAL A 102 2.97 -9.80 1.16
C VAL A 102 2.66 -9.98 -0.34
N ASP A 103 2.97 -8.96 -1.14
CA ASP A 103 2.87 -9.02 -2.59
C ASP A 103 4.11 -9.72 -3.17
N TRP A 104 4.06 -11.05 -3.24
CA TRP A 104 5.16 -11.84 -3.82
C TRP A 104 5.41 -11.56 -5.31
N ASP A 105 4.43 -10.98 -6.03
CA ASP A 105 4.58 -10.62 -7.45
C ASP A 105 5.43 -9.35 -7.62
N LYS A 106 5.33 -8.42 -6.64
CA LYS A 106 6.07 -7.15 -6.60
C LYS A 106 7.27 -7.17 -5.67
N TRP A 107 7.43 -8.22 -4.87
CA TRP A 107 8.52 -8.38 -3.93
C TRP A 107 9.82 -8.59 -4.70
N VAL A 108 10.83 -7.81 -4.33
CA VAL A 108 12.16 -7.89 -4.91
C VAL A 108 13.15 -7.93 -3.76
N ASP A 109 14.06 -8.88 -3.83
CA ASP A 109 15.10 -9.07 -2.83
C ASP A 109 16.15 -7.96 -2.90
N GLU A 110 16.94 -7.80 -1.83
CA GLU A 110 17.88 -6.68 -1.64
C GLU A 110 18.89 -6.56 -2.82
N ASP A 111 19.29 -7.69 -3.41
CA ASP A 111 20.23 -7.79 -4.53
C ASP A 111 19.61 -7.57 -5.93
N GLU A 112 18.29 -7.68 -6.10
CA GLU A 112 17.60 -7.54 -7.41
C GLU A 112 17.00 -6.13 -7.63
N GLN A 113 17.21 -5.21 -6.68
CA GLN A 113 16.62 -3.88 -6.71
C GLN A 113 17.16 -2.99 -7.85
N ASP A 114 18.39 -3.23 -8.32
CA ASP A 114 19.03 -2.43 -9.38
C ASP A 114 18.48 -2.77 -10.79
N GLU A 115 18.06 -4.02 -11.03
CA GLU A 115 17.61 -4.47 -12.36
C GLU A 115 16.10 -4.32 -12.60
N ASN A 116 15.26 -4.31 -11.56
CA ASN A 116 13.79 -4.23 -11.72
C ASN A 116 13.21 -2.81 -11.58
N ARG A 117 13.99 -1.79 -11.96
CA ARG A 117 13.53 -0.38 -11.94
C ARG A 117 12.37 -0.10 -12.90
N GLU A 118 12.12 -1.01 -13.85
CA GLU A 118 11.13 -0.85 -14.93
C GLU A 118 9.68 -1.14 -14.51
N CYS A 119 9.45 -1.90 -13.43
CA CYS A 119 8.09 -2.25 -13.00
C CYS A 119 7.39 -1.13 -12.20
N PHE A 120 8.16 -0.24 -11.56
CA PHE A 120 7.64 0.93 -10.83
C PHE A 120 7.46 2.16 -11.75
N THR A 121 8.27 2.31 -12.79
CA THR A 121 8.12 3.41 -13.76
C THR A 121 6.90 3.27 -14.66
N LEU A 122 6.34 2.07 -14.85
CA LEU A 122 5.11 1.87 -15.61
C LEU A 122 3.83 2.31 -14.87
N LEU A 123 3.94 2.72 -13.59
CA LEU A 123 2.87 3.42 -12.87
C LEU A 123 2.87 4.93 -13.11
N ARG A 124 3.92 5.50 -13.74
CA ARG A 124 3.79 6.81 -14.38
C ARG A 124 2.96 6.63 -15.64
N PHE A 125 1.69 6.96 -15.52
CA PHE A 125 0.74 7.11 -16.62
C PHE A 125 1.31 7.94 -17.78
#